data_AF-A0A963BTP0-F1
#
_entry.id   AF-A0A963BTP0-F1
#
_cell.length_a   1.000
_cell.length_b   1.000
_cell.length_c   1.000
_cell.angle_alpha   90.00
_cell.angle_beta   90.00
_cell.angle_gamma   90.00
#
_symmetry.space_group_name_H-M   'P 1'
#
loop_
_entity.id
_entity.type
_entity.pdbx_description
1 polymer ?
#
loop_
_entity_poly.entity_id
_entity_poly.type
_entity_poly.pdbx_seq_one_letter_code
_entity_poly.pdbx_strand_id
1 'polypeptide(L)'
;MSHVTLTDAEWINLNVLVVIRAGLQYDMASTCCRYGLNTEQANYLRSLSLDDLWSLVIHVGDTTLFPPRADLVTLLSAPRPLAGPMALVHPPKPLEGRR
;
A
#
# COMPACT_ATOMS: atom_id res chain seq x y z
N MET A 1 5.81 13.74 27.10
CA MET A 1 5.48 12.86 25.96
C MET A 1 5.71 13.67 24.71
N SER A 2 6.82 13.43 24.01
CA SER A 2 7.10 14.07 22.73
C SER A 2 5.98 13.69 21.76
N HIS A 3 5.23 14.66 21.27
CA HIS A 3 4.29 14.42 20.18
C HIS A 3 5.14 14.03 18.97
N VAL A 4 5.20 12.73 18.67
CA VAL A 4 5.74 12.26 17.40
C VAL A 4 4.77 12.76 16.34
N THR A 5 5.17 13.83 15.67
CA THR A 5 4.46 14.34 14.50
C THR A 5 4.97 13.53 13.34
N LEU A 6 4.15 12.58 12.87
CA LEU A 6 4.42 11.92 11.62
C LEU A 6 4.32 12.95 10.49
N THR A 7 5.21 12.83 9.53
CA THR A 7 5.08 13.45 8.22
C THR A 7 3.88 12.89 7.46
N ASP A 8 3.44 13.59 6.40
CA ASP A 8 2.30 13.15 5.59
C ASP A 8 2.56 11.78 4.96
N ALA A 9 3.78 11.53 4.45
CA ALA A 9 4.14 10.25 3.86
C ALA A 9 4.13 9.13 4.90
N GLU A 10 4.66 9.39 6.10
CA GLU A 10 4.60 8.42 7.21
C GLU A 10 3.15 8.09 7.58
N TRP A 11 2.29 9.11 7.71
CA TRP A 11 0.88 8.90 8.02
C TRP A 11 0.19 8.02 6.98
N ILE A 12 0.42 8.30 5.69
CA ILE A 12 -0.15 7.52 4.58
C ILE A 12 0.38 6.08 4.60
N ASN A 13 1.69 5.90 4.76
CA ASN A 13 2.32 4.59 4.81
C ASN A 13 1.74 3.73 5.93
N LEU A 14 1.60 4.30 7.12
CA LEU A 14 1.04 3.60 8.27
C LEU A 14 -0.40 3.16 8.01
N ASN A 15 -1.25 4.04 7.49
CA ASN A 15 -2.65 3.71 7.24
C ASN A 15 -2.80 2.56 6.25
N VAL A 16 -2.05 2.62 5.14
CA VAL A 16 -2.11 1.56 4.13
C VAL A 16 -1.60 0.24 4.71
N LEU A 17 -0.47 0.24 5.44
CA LEU A 17 0.07 -0.97 6.06
C LEU A 17 -0.89 -1.58 7.10
N VAL A 18 -1.55 -0.76 7.91
CA VAL A 18 -2.55 -1.23 8.90
C VAL A 18 -3.74 -1.88 8.20
N VAL A 19 -4.25 -1.27 7.12
CA VAL A 19 -5.36 -1.83 6.33
C VAL A 19 -4.96 -3.15 5.67
N ILE A 20 -3.77 -3.21 5.05
CA ILE A 20 -3.24 -4.45 4.45
C ILE A 20 -3.13 -5.54 5.50
N ARG A 21 -2.52 -5.25 6.66
CA ARG A 21 -2.35 -6.22 7.75
C ARG A 21 -3.69 -6.75 8.24
N ALA A 22 -4.68 -5.89 8.47
CA ALA A 22 -6.02 -6.30 8.88
C ALA A 22 -6.68 -7.19 7.81
N GLY A 23 -6.52 -6.84 6.53
CA GLY A 23 -6.97 -7.66 5.41
C GLY A 23 -6.30 -9.05 5.39
N LEU A 24 -4.98 -9.12 5.62
CA LEU A 24 -4.23 -10.38 5.67
C LEU A 24 -4.64 -11.29 6.84
N GLN A 25 -5.14 -10.70 7.94
CA GLN A 25 -5.68 -11.45 9.08
C GLN A 25 -7.07 -12.04 8.78
N TYR A 26 -7.86 -11.38 7.94
CA TYR A 26 -9.20 -11.80 7.59
C TYR A 26 -9.23 -12.73 6.37
N ASP A 27 -8.65 -12.30 5.24
CA ASP A 27 -8.57 -13.04 3.98
C ASP A 27 -7.23 -12.75 3.31
N MET A 28 -6.28 -13.67 3.52
CA MET A 28 -4.93 -13.54 2.99
C MET A 28 -4.92 -13.57 1.45
N ALA A 29 -5.67 -14.47 0.81
CA ALA A 29 -5.60 -14.69 -0.62
C ALA A 29 -6.14 -13.48 -1.41
N SER A 30 -7.31 -12.98 -1.01
CA SER A 30 -7.92 -11.80 -1.62
C SER A 30 -7.06 -10.55 -1.40
N THR A 31 -6.49 -10.39 -0.20
CA THR A 31 -5.62 -9.26 0.12
C THR A 31 -4.32 -9.30 -0.68
N CYS A 32 -3.70 -10.49 -0.83
CA CYS A 32 -2.51 -10.64 -1.66
C CYS A 32 -2.79 -10.28 -3.11
N CYS A 33 -3.92 -10.73 -3.68
CA CYS A 33 -4.33 -10.38 -5.04
C CYS A 33 -4.55 -8.87 -5.21
N ARG A 34 -5.23 -8.23 -4.25
CA ARG A 34 -5.55 -6.80 -4.29
C ARG A 34 -4.33 -5.89 -4.22
N TYR A 35 -3.34 -6.24 -3.39
CA TYR A 35 -2.16 -5.43 -3.13
C TYR A 35 -0.90 -5.94 -3.85
N GLY A 36 -1.01 -6.98 -4.67
CA GLY A 36 0.12 -7.55 -5.43
C GLY A 36 1.21 -8.12 -4.53
N LEU A 37 0.85 -8.70 -3.39
CA LEU A 37 1.80 -9.27 -2.43
C LEU A 37 2.09 -10.74 -2.76
N ASN A 38 3.36 -11.12 -2.65
CA ASN A 38 3.73 -12.52 -2.63
C ASN A 38 3.56 -13.12 -1.21
N THR A 39 3.66 -14.44 -1.10
CA THR A 39 3.46 -15.17 0.17
C THR A 39 4.44 -14.74 1.26
N GLU A 40 5.69 -14.43 0.92
CA GLU A 40 6.70 -14.01 1.89
C GLU A 40 6.36 -12.63 2.47
N GLN A 41 6.04 -11.66 1.61
CA GLN A 41 5.61 -10.32 1.99
C GLN A 41 4.35 -10.36 2.86
N ALA A 42 3.37 -11.18 2.46
CA ALA A 42 2.12 -11.34 3.19
C ALA A 42 2.35 -11.91 4.60
N ASN A 43 3.20 -12.94 4.72
CA ASN A 43 3.53 -13.52 6.02
C ASN A 43 4.28 -12.54 6.91
N TYR A 44 5.25 -11.80 6.35
CA TYR A 44 5.98 -10.77 7.07
C TYR A 44 5.03 -9.70 7.61
N LEU A 45 4.23 -9.06 6.75
CA LEU A 45 3.29 -8.01 7.14
C LEU A 45 2.25 -8.48 8.16
N ARG A 46 1.79 -9.72 8.06
CA ARG A 46 0.84 -10.31 9.03
C ARG A 46 1.48 -10.54 10.40
N SER A 47 2.78 -10.81 10.46
CA SER A 47 3.51 -11.10 11.70
C SER A 47 3.81 -9.86 12.55
N LEU A 48 3.83 -8.67 11.93
CA LEU A 48 4.12 -7.41 12.60
C LEU A 48 3.03 -7.05 13.61
N SER A 49 3.39 -6.42 14.72
CA SER A 49 2.46 -5.72 15.60
C SER A 49 2.14 -4.32 15.06
N LEU A 50 1.17 -3.63 15.67
CA LEU A 50 0.92 -2.22 15.33
C LEU A 50 2.12 -1.33 15.71
N ASP A 51 2.77 -1.63 16.84
CA ASP A 51 3.96 -0.91 17.29
C ASP A 51 5.14 -1.10 16.33
N ASP A 52 5.29 -2.31 15.76
CA ASP A 52 6.31 -2.58 14.74
C ASP A 52 6.04 -1.77 13.46
N LEU A 53 4.78 -1.68 13.02
CA LEU A 53 4.40 -0.85 11.86
C LEU A 53 4.70 0.62 12.09
N TRP A 54 4.36 1.13 13.28
CA TRP A 54 4.68 2.49 13.69
C TRP A 54 6.18 2.76 13.66
N SER A 55 6.96 1.87 14.27
CA SER A 55 8.42 1.96 14.28
C SER A 55 8.99 1.96 12.86
N LEU A 56 8.57 1.01 12.01
CA LEU A 56 9.03 0.89 10.63
C LEU A 56 8.78 2.16 9.83
N VAL A 57 7.58 2.71 9.90
CA VAL A 57 7.20 3.88 9.13
C VAL A 57 8.03 5.11 9.54
N ILE A 58 8.24 5.32 10.85
CA ILE A 58 9.09 6.41 11.35
C ILE A 58 10.54 6.26 10.83
N HIS A 59 11.05 5.03 10.75
CA HIS A 59 12.40 4.78 10.25
C HIS A 59 12.52 4.90 8.73
N VAL A 60 11.43 4.65 7.99
CA VAL A 60 11.36 4.94 6.55
C VAL A 60 11.42 6.46 6.29
N GLY A 61 10.80 7.25 7.17
CA GLY A 61 10.77 8.70 7.07
C GLY A 61 9.81 9.20 5.99
N ASP A 62 10.06 10.41 5.48
CA ASP A 62 9.23 11.11 4.49
C ASP A 62 9.39 10.54 3.07
N THR A 63 9.19 9.23 2.92
CA THR A 63 9.26 8.51 1.64
C THR A 63 8.03 7.62 1.50
N THR A 64 7.32 7.77 0.38
CA THR A 64 6.15 6.93 0.11
C THR A 64 6.54 5.49 -0.21
N LEU A 65 5.93 4.53 0.50
CA LEU A 65 6.01 3.09 0.19
C LEU A 65 5.00 2.69 -0.89
N PHE A 66 4.00 3.52 -1.13
CA PHE A 66 2.88 3.26 -2.03
C PHE A 66 2.82 4.34 -3.11
N PRO A 67 3.76 4.33 -4.07
CA PRO A 67 3.76 5.30 -5.15
C PRO A 67 2.49 5.16 -6.00
N PRO A 68 2.03 6.26 -6.62
CA PRO A 68 0.89 6.21 -7.51
C PRO A 68 1.14 5.26 -8.69
N ARG A 69 0.09 4.55 -9.11
CA ARG A 69 0.09 3.73 -10.32
C ARG A 69 0.42 4.57 -11.57
N ALA A 70 1.07 3.95 -12.55
CA ALA A 70 1.52 4.62 -13.77
C ALA A 70 0.38 5.24 -14.60
N ASP A 71 -0.81 4.66 -14.54
CA ASP A 71 -2.02 5.08 -15.25
C ASP A 71 -2.99 5.88 -14.36
N LEU A 72 -2.52 6.44 -13.23
CA LEU A 72 -3.37 7.14 -12.25
C LEU A 72 -4.27 8.19 -12.90
N VAL A 73 -3.69 9.10 -13.68
CA VAL A 73 -4.44 10.20 -14.31
C VAL A 73 -5.48 9.66 -15.30
N THR A 74 -5.13 8.63 -16.06
CA THR A 74 -6.04 7.97 -17.01
C THR A 74 -7.25 7.37 -16.29
N LEU A 75 -7.06 6.74 -15.13
CA LEU A 75 -8.16 6.17 -14.36
C LEU A 75 -9.02 7.24 -13.68
N LEU A 76 -8.40 8.31 -13.19
CA LEU A 76 -9.12 9.41 -12.55
C LEU A 76 -9.94 10.26 -13.55
N SER A 77 -9.52 10.28 -14.82
CA SER A 77 -10.21 10.97 -15.91
C SER A 77 -11.17 10.10 -16.71
N ALA A 78 -11.13 8.77 -16.52
CA ALA A 78 -12.03 7.85 -17.21
C ALA A 78 -13.51 8.08 -16.84
N PRO A 79 -14.45 7.78 -17.76
CA PRO A 79 -15.87 7.72 -17.42
C PRO A 79 -16.09 6.81 -16.21
N ARG A 80 -16.88 7.27 -15.22
CA ARG A 80 -17.10 6.54 -13.95
C ARG A 80 -17.45 5.05 -14.13
N PRO A 81 -18.30 4.64 -15.10
CA PRO A 81 -18.62 3.24 -15.31
C PRO A 81 -17.44 2.39 -15.79
N LEU A 82 -16.41 3.01 -16.40
CA LEU A 82 -15.26 2.33 -16.98
C LEU A 82 -14.03 2.31 -16.08
N ALA A 83 -13.93 3.20 -15.09
CA ALA A 83 -12.76 3.29 -14.21
C ALA A 83 -12.43 1.96 -13.51
N GLY A 84 -13.44 1.24 -13.02
CA GLY A 84 -13.28 -0.08 -12.39
C GLY A 84 -12.75 -1.15 -13.38
N PRO A 85 -13.45 -1.40 -14.50
CA PRO A 85 -12.97 -2.29 -15.54
C PRO A 85 -11.55 -1.95 -16.05
N MET A 86 -11.24 -0.67 -16.26
CA MET A 86 -9.91 -0.23 -16.68
C MET A 86 -8.84 -0.54 -15.62
N ALA A 87 -9.14 -0.34 -14.34
CA ALA A 87 -8.23 -0.65 -13.25
C ALA A 87 -7.96 -2.16 -13.08
N LEU A 88 -8.89 -3.02 -13.51
CA LEU A 88 -8.73 -4.49 -13.50
C LEU A 88 -7.85 -4.99 -14.64
N VAL A 89 -8.01 -4.42 -15.85
CA VAL A 89 -7.22 -4.80 -17.03
C VAL A 89 -5.79 -4.28 -16.94
N HIS A 90 -5.57 -3.16 -16.25
CA HIS A 90 -4.26 -2.59 -15.97
C HIS A 90 -3.96 -2.62 -14.46
N PRO A 91 -3.54 -3.77 -13.92
CA PRO A 91 -3.16 -3.85 -12.51
C PRO A 91 -1.95 -2.94 -12.24
N PRO A 92 -1.84 -2.40 -11.02
CA PRO A 92 -0.70 -1.58 -10.64
C PRO A 92 0.57 -2.42 -10.77
N LYS A 93 1.47 -2.00 -11.67
CA LYS A 93 2.77 -2.64 -11.84
C LYS A 93 3.78 -2.02 -10.87
N PRO A 94 4.72 -2.80 -10.31
CA PRO A 94 5.90 -2.25 -9.68
C PRO A 94 6.59 -1.28 -10.66
N LEU A 95 7.06 -0.14 -10.17
CA LEU A 95 7.89 0.75 -10.97
C LEU A 95 9.14 -0.05 -11.41
N GLU A 96 9.22 -0.43 -12.68
CA GLU A 96 10.46 -0.90 -13.26
C GLU A 96 11.47 0.23 -13.11
N GLY A 97 12.52 -0.03 -12.33
CA GLY A 97 13.53 0.98 -12.02
C GLY A 97 14.03 1.64 -13.30
N ARG A 98 13.91 2.96 -13.40
CA ARG A 98 14.73 3.72 -14.34
C ARG A 98 16.17 3.52 -13.88
N ARG A 99 16.88 2.60 -14.55
CA ARG A 99 18.34 2.56 -14.52
C ARG A 99 18.90 3.80 -15.20
#